data_AF-A0A936H7D4-F1
#
_entry.id   AF-A0A936H7D4-F1
#
_cell.length_a   1.000
_cell.length_b   1.000
_cell.length_c   1.000
_cell.angle_alpha   90.00
_cell.angle_beta   90.00
_cell.angle_gamma   90.00
#
_symmetry.space_group_name_H-M   'P 1'
#
loop_
_entity.id
_entity.type
_entity.pdbx_description
1 polymer ?
#
loop_
_entity_poly.entity_id
_entity_poly.type
_entity_poly.pdbx_seq_one_letter_code
_entity_poly.pdbx_strand_id
1 'polypeptide(L)'
;MTSLSTKSAKLVAQGIRGHWLIENRLHYVKDVHFKEDTCGFHVGQAVENQTILQNIAINIYRSLGLTSMKKATIRFANKVKELHELLCSKHIANS
;
A
#
# COMPACT_ATOMS: atom_id res chain seq x y z
N MET A 1 19.91 2.69 16.72
CA MET A 1 20.03 3.75 17.75
C MET A 1 19.44 5.04 17.19
N THR A 2 18.20 5.36 17.56
CA THR A 2 17.52 6.58 17.10
C THR A 2 17.94 7.73 18.03
N SER A 3 18.46 8.81 17.46
CA SER A 3 18.95 10.02 18.14
C SER A 3 17.82 10.87 18.77
N LEU A 4 16.94 10.25 19.55
CA LEU A 4 15.71 10.86 20.06
C LEU A 4 15.82 11.18 21.55
N SER A 5 16.77 12.04 21.89
CA SER A 5 16.78 12.69 23.20
C SER A 5 15.61 13.68 23.25
N THR A 6 14.72 13.53 24.24
CA THR A 6 13.63 14.43 24.65
C THR A 6 12.50 14.71 23.64
N LYS A 7 11.66 13.71 23.32
CA LYS A 7 10.27 13.98 22.84
C LYS A 7 9.26 13.69 23.95
N SER A 8 8.23 14.53 24.10
CA SER A 8 7.19 14.35 25.11
C SER A 8 6.46 13.01 24.90
N ALA A 9 6.04 12.37 26.00
CA ALA A 9 5.35 11.08 25.94
C ALA A 9 4.13 11.09 25.00
N LYS A 10 3.44 12.23 24.87
CA LYS A 10 2.33 12.44 23.94
C LYS A 10 2.75 12.31 22.47
N LEU A 11 3.90 12.85 22.09
CA LEU A 11 4.40 12.81 20.72
C LEU A 11 4.84 11.38 20.35
N VAL A 12 5.48 10.68 21.28
CA VAL A 12 5.83 9.27 21.13
C VAL A 12 4.56 8.41 20.95
N ALA A 13 3.54 8.61 21.79
CA ALA A 13 2.28 7.89 21.68
C ALA A 13 1.56 8.15 20.34
N GLN A 14 1.59 9.38 19.81
CA GLN A 14 1.06 9.70 18.48
C GLN A 14 1.83 8.99 17.37
N GLY A 15 3.17 8.98 17.45
CA GLY A 15 4.02 8.26 16.50
C GLY A 15 3.74 6.75 16.47
N ILE A 16 3.62 6.12 17.66
CA ILE A 16 3.28 4.70 17.79
C ILE A 16 1.91 4.42 17.14
N ARG A 17 0.88 5.23 17.43
CA ARG A 17 -0.44 5.07 16.80
C ARG A 17 -0.38 5.25 15.28
N GLY A 18 0.38 6.23 14.80
CA GLY A 18 0.59 6.46 13.36
C GLY A 18 1.25 5.26 12.68
N HIS A 19 2.26 4.68 13.31
CA HIS A 19 2.93 3.47 12.81
C HIS A 19 1.97 2.27 12.73
N TRP A 20 1.19 2.02 13.78
CA TRP A 20 0.17 0.96 13.77
C TRP A 20 -0.90 1.14 12.69
N LEU A 21 -1.24 2.38 12.34
CA LEU A 21 -2.17 2.65 11.24
C LEU A 21 -1.59 2.22 9.89
N ILE A 22 -0.28 2.38 9.67
CA ILE A 22 0.39 1.92 8.45
C ILE A 22 0.42 0.39 8.43
N GLU A 23 0.80 -0.24 9.53
CA GLU A 23 0.84 -1.70 9.68
C GLU A 23 -0.52 -2.34 9.36
N ASN A 24 -1.58 -1.83 9.99
CA ASN A 24 -2.93 -2.37 9.81
C ASN A 24 -3.50 -2.12 8.42
N ARG A 25 -3.20 -0.97 7.80
CA ARG A 25 -3.82 -0.60 6.52
C ARG A 25 -3.02 -1.10 5.32
N LEU A 26 -1.70 -1.21 5.43
CA LEU A 26 -0.81 -1.57 4.34
C LEU A 26 -0.29 -3.01 4.50
N HIS A 27 0.45 -3.30 5.56
CA HIS A 27 1.13 -4.58 5.74
C HIS A 27 0.13 -5.73 5.83
N TYR A 28 -0.87 -5.63 6.71
CA TYR A 28 -1.91 -6.66 6.80
C TYR A 28 -2.61 -6.96 5.45
N VAL A 29 -2.82 -5.95 4.61
CA VAL A 29 -3.42 -6.15 3.28
C VAL A 29 -2.46 -6.90 2.36
N LYS A 30 -1.17 -6.59 2.39
CA LYS A 30 -0.17 -7.30 1.60
C LYS A 30 0.02 -8.74 2.05
N ASP A 31 0.14 -8.94 3.36
CA ASP A 31 0.40 -10.26 3.94
C ASP A 31 -0.81 -11.18 3.76
N VAL A 32 -2.03 -10.68 3.98
CA VAL A 32 -3.24 -11.52 3.98
C VAL A 32 -3.95 -11.55 2.63
N HIS A 33 -4.11 -10.41 1.94
CA HIS A 33 -4.81 -10.36 0.65
C HIS A 33 -3.90 -10.72 -0.53
N PHE A 34 -2.67 -10.21 -0.54
CA PHE A 34 -1.70 -10.48 -1.60
C PHE A 34 -0.77 -11.64 -1.28
N LYS A 35 -0.84 -12.19 -0.07
CA LYS A 35 -0.07 -13.37 0.34
C LYS A 35 1.44 -13.14 0.23
N GLU A 36 1.90 -11.90 0.45
CA GLU A 36 3.29 -11.48 0.25
C GLU A 36 4.28 -12.42 0.97
N ASP A 37 4.07 -12.70 2.26
CA ASP A 37 4.92 -13.59 3.08
C ASP A 37 5.00 -15.04 2.57
N THR A 38 3.93 -15.52 1.94
CA THR A 38 3.85 -16.90 1.45
C THR A 38 4.20 -17.00 -0.04
N CYS A 39 4.38 -15.86 -0.71
CA CYS A 39 4.76 -15.81 -2.10
C CYS A 39 6.25 -16.08 -2.22
N GLY A 40 6.62 -17.16 -2.91
CA GLY A 40 8.00 -17.62 -3.05
C GLY A 40 8.89 -16.77 -3.96
N PHE A 41 8.73 -15.44 -3.98
CA PHE A 41 9.57 -14.55 -4.77
C PHE A 41 10.98 -14.48 -4.15
N HIS A 42 11.90 -15.28 -4.64
CA HIS A 42 13.28 -15.34 -4.11
C HIS A 42 14.35 -15.00 -5.17
N VAL A 43 13.94 -14.55 -6.36
CA VAL A 43 14.84 -14.36 -7.50
C VAL A 43 14.84 -12.90 -7.96
N GLY A 44 16.03 -12.31 -8.05
CA GLY A 44 16.24 -10.96 -8.59
C GLY A 44 15.45 -9.89 -7.84
N GLN A 45 14.92 -8.91 -8.60
CA GLN A 45 14.11 -7.79 -8.06
C GLN A 45 12.61 -8.14 -7.94
N ALA A 46 12.25 -9.43 -7.95
CA ALA A 46 10.84 -9.84 -7.95
C ALA A 46 10.08 -9.32 -6.73
N VAL A 47 10.71 -9.36 -5.54
CA VAL A 47 10.10 -8.85 -4.29
C VAL A 47 9.84 -7.35 -4.39
N GLU A 48 10.85 -6.56 -4.77
CA GLU A 48 10.73 -5.11 -4.88
C GLU A 48 9.67 -4.69 -5.91
N ASN A 49 9.69 -5.29 -7.10
CA ASN A 49 8.71 -5.03 -8.15
C ASN A 49 7.30 -5.39 -7.70
N GLN A 50 7.15 -6.53 -7.01
CA GLN A 50 5.88 -6.98 -6.48
C GLN A 50 5.34 -6.00 -5.42
N THR A 51 6.18 -5.57 -4.47
CA THR A 51 5.81 -4.60 -3.44
C THR A 51 5.39 -3.26 -4.07
N ILE A 52 6.08 -2.78 -5.10
CA ILE A 52 5.73 -1.55 -5.84
C ILE A 52 4.35 -1.70 -6.51
N LEU A 53 4.12 -2.80 -7.22
CA LEU A 53 2.84 -3.05 -7.90
C LEU A 53 1.68 -3.14 -6.91
N GLN A 54 1.87 -3.81 -5.78
CA GLN A 54 0.85 -3.90 -4.72
C GLN A 54 0.54 -2.52 -4.11
N ASN A 55 1.57 -1.69 -3.86
CA ASN A 55 1.39 -0.33 -3.38
C ASN A 55 0.55 0.50 -4.37
N ILE A 56 0.86 0.42 -5.67
CA ILE A 56 0.11 1.11 -6.73
C ILE A 56 -1.35 0.66 -6.73
N ALA A 57 -1.60 -0.66 -6.75
CA ALA A 57 -2.96 -1.20 -6.75
C ALA A 57 -3.78 -0.75 -5.53
N ILE A 58 -3.19 -0.84 -4.33
CA ILE A 58 -3.84 -0.39 -3.07
C ILE A 58 -4.18 1.10 -3.14
N ASN A 59 -3.27 1.93 -3.64
CA ASN A 59 -3.50 3.36 -3.76
C ASN A 59 -4.61 3.69 -4.78
N ILE A 60 -4.66 3.01 -5.92
CA ILE A 60 -5.74 3.16 -6.89
C ILE A 60 -7.09 2.78 -6.24
N TYR A 61 -7.16 1.63 -5.57
CA TYR A 61 -8.42 1.17 -4.96
C TYR A 61 -8.95 2.15 -3.91
N ARG A 62 -8.05 2.70 -3.09
CA ARG A 62 -8.40 3.74 -2.11
C ARG A 62 -8.85 5.03 -2.78
N SER A 63 -8.21 5.44 -3.86
CA SER A 63 -8.59 6.65 -4.61
C SER A 63 -9.99 6.55 -5.22
N LEU A 64 -10.42 5.33 -5.54
CA LEU A 64 -11.75 5.01 -6.04
C LEU A 64 -12.80 4.84 -4.93
N GLY A 65 -12.42 4.99 -3.65
CA GLY A 65 -13.31 4.79 -2.51
C GLY A 65 -13.73 3.34 -2.30
N LEU A 66 -13.00 2.37 -2.85
CA LEU A 66 -13.34 0.96 -2.73
C LEU A 66 -12.98 0.44 -1.34
N THR A 67 -13.98 -0.08 -0.63
CA THR A 67 -13.82 -0.57 0.75
C THR A 67 -13.39 -2.04 0.82
N SER A 68 -13.59 -2.80 -0.26
CA SER A 68 -13.23 -4.22 -0.33
C SER A 68 -12.11 -4.44 -1.34
N MET A 69 -10.92 -4.79 -0.84
CA MET A 69 -9.75 -5.10 -1.66
C MET A 69 -10.02 -6.26 -2.61
N LYS A 70 -10.62 -7.36 -2.13
CA LYS A 70 -11.03 -8.51 -2.96
C LYS A 70 -11.91 -8.12 -4.15
N LYS A 71 -12.96 -7.32 -3.93
CA LYS A 71 -13.87 -6.88 -5.01
C LYS A 71 -13.15 -5.97 -5.99
N ALA A 72 -12.28 -5.08 -5.50
CA ALA A 72 -11.49 -4.20 -6.34
C ALA A 72 -10.51 -4.99 -7.22
N THR A 73 -9.79 -5.97 -6.64
CA THR A 73 -8.88 -6.85 -7.38
C THR A 73 -9.61 -7.61 -8.48
N ILE A 74 -10.78 -8.20 -8.20
CA ILE A 74 -11.58 -8.89 -9.23
C ILE A 74 -12.03 -7.93 -10.33
N ARG A 75 -12.52 -6.74 -9.95
CA ARG A 75 -13.04 -5.73 -10.90
C ARG A 75 -11.96 -5.23 -11.86
N PHE A 76 -10.74 -5.05 -11.37
CA PHE A 76 -9.62 -4.50 -12.13
C PHE A 76 -8.62 -5.56 -12.59
N ALA A 77 -8.90 -6.85 -12.35
CA ALA A 77 -8.07 -7.95 -12.84
C ALA A 77 -7.98 -7.84 -14.37
N ASN A 78 -6.74 -7.81 -14.89
CA ASN A 78 -6.43 -7.67 -16.32
C ASN A 78 -6.85 -6.35 -16.99
N LYS A 79 -7.30 -5.36 -16.21
CA LYS A 79 -7.73 -4.06 -16.74
C LYS A 79 -6.60 -3.03 -16.73
N VAL A 80 -5.45 -3.39 -17.30
CA VAL A 80 -4.22 -2.59 -17.23
C VAL A 80 -4.41 -1.19 -17.84
N LYS A 81 -5.15 -1.07 -18.94
CA LYS A 81 -5.44 0.23 -19.59
C LYS A 81 -6.27 1.16 -18.70
N GLU A 82 -7.37 0.66 -18.12
CA GLU A 82 -8.22 1.43 -17.20
C GLU A 82 -7.42 1.87 -15.95
N LEU A 83 -6.56 1.00 -15.42
CA LEU A 83 -5.70 1.34 -14.28
C LEU A 83 -4.66 2.43 -14.64
N HIS A 84 -4.08 2.37 -15.84
CA HIS A 84 -3.14 3.37 -16.34
C HIS A 84 -3.81 4.74 -16.51
N GLU A 85 -5.01 4.79 -17.10
CA GLU A 85 -5.77 6.04 -17.25
C GLU A 85 -6.12 6.68 -15.90
N LEU A 86 -6.45 5.87 -14.90
CA LEU A 86 -6.69 6.35 -13.54
C LEU A 86 -5.43 6.94 -12.88
N LEU A 87 -4.26 6.38 -13.14
CA LEU A 87 -2.98 6.92 -12.67
C LEU A 87 -2.67 8.26 -13.34
N CYS A 88 -2.78 8.33 -14.67
CA CYS A 88 -2.49 9.53 -15.44
C CYS A 88 -3.46 10.68 -15.14
N SER A 89 -4.77 10.40 -15.04
CA SER A 89 -5.78 11.42 -14.76
C SER A 89 -5.63 12.06 -13.38
N LYS A 90 -5.11 11.31 -12.39
CA LYS A 90 -4.86 11.83 -11.04
C LYS A 90 -3.53 12.58 -10.90
N HIS A 91 -2.53 12.26 -11.71
CA HIS A 91 -1.29 13.03 -11.76
C HIS A 91 -1.56 14.46 -12.27
N ILE A 92 -2.44 14.62 -13.25
CA ILE A 92 -2.84 15.91 -13.80
C ILE A 92 -3.66 16.75 -12.80
N ALA A 93 -4.46 16.11 -11.94
CA ALA A 93 -5.28 16.82 -10.95
C ALA A 93 -4.51 17.30 -9.70
N ASN A 94 -3.28 16.82 -9.49
CA ASN A 94 -2.41 17.17 -8.35
C ASN A 94 -1.14 17.92 -8.78
N SER A 95 -1.04 18.33 -10.05
CA SER A 95 0.06 19.15 -10.62
C SER A 95 -0.46 20.53 -10.97
#